data_AF-A0A973PRV6-F1
#
_entry.id   AF-A0A973PRV6-F1
#
_cell.length_a   1.000
_cell.length_b   1.000
_cell.length_c   1.000
_cell.angle_alpha   90.00
_cell.angle_beta   90.00
_cell.angle_gamma   90.00
#
_symmetry.space_group_name_H-M   'P 1'
#
loop_
_entity.id
_entity.type
_entity.pdbx_description
1 polymer ?
#
loop_
_entity_poly.entity_id
_entity_poly.type
_entity_poly.pdbx_seq_one_letter_code
_entity_poly.pdbx_strand_id
1 'polypeptide(L)'
;AGGRGLVAVLAALVETFTGEAPRAVAGSSVAKLPPPGTADAAAGVVADEDCAASPEDGGPAFEVIYLLEAEDASVARLRTRLDALGDSLVVVGGDGLWNVHVHVDDAGAAVEAGVEAGRPYRIRITHFGVGDVHTRGSERPPRERVQRAVVAVVPGEGLAGLYTEAGATTVLARPGEAPASGELVDAVRRAHAREVVLLPNDADLRHTAAAAAEQARTEGIRVALIPTRSAVQGIAALAVHEPERRFDEDVVSMTSAAGATRYAEVAVAERESWTMAGICQAGDVLGLVEDDVAVIGSDVIAIAEAVLDRMLQAGGELVTLVLGDDAPDSVADRLEARVRESYLAVDTVVYRGGRQGALLLIGVE
;
A
#
# COMPACT_ATOMS: atom_id res chain seq x y z
N ALA A 1 -6.75 -20.58 1.69
CA ALA A 1 -7.48 -21.68 1.02
C ALA A 1 -6.51 -22.45 0.13
N GLY A 2 -6.30 -23.76 0.35
CA GLY A 2 -5.21 -24.53 -0.30
C GLY A 2 -5.58 -25.17 -1.64
N GLY A 3 -4.76 -26.12 -2.12
CA GLY A 3 -4.89 -26.77 -3.44
C GLY A 3 -6.25 -27.43 -3.76
N ARG A 4 -7.09 -27.72 -2.77
CA ARG A 4 -8.48 -28.15 -3.01
C ARG A 4 -9.36 -27.05 -3.60
N GLY A 5 -9.10 -25.78 -3.26
CA GLY A 5 -9.80 -24.63 -3.82
C GLY A 5 -9.48 -24.44 -5.30
N LEU A 6 -8.21 -24.56 -5.68
CA LEU A 6 -7.78 -24.48 -7.08
C LEU A 6 -8.40 -25.59 -7.93
N VAL A 7 -8.46 -26.82 -7.41
CA VAL A 7 -9.12 -27.94 -8.10
C VAL A 7 -10.62 -27.70 -8.30
N ALA A 8 -11.30 -27.08 -7.32
CA ALA A 8 -12.71 -26.73 -7.45
C ALA A 8 -12.96 -25.65 -8.51
N VAL A 9 -12.11 -24.62 -8.56
CA VAL A 9 -12.18 -23.54 -9.56
C VAL A 9 -11.92 -24.09 -10.97
N LEU A 10 -10.88 -24.91 -11.14
CA LEU A 10 -10.56 -25.52 -12.43
C LEU A 10 -11.65 -26.51 -12.88
N ALA A 11 -12.25 -27.25 -11.95
CA ALA A 11 -13.37 -28.15 -12.27
C ALA A 11 -14.61 -27.38 -12.76
N ALA A 12 -14.95 -26.27 -12.09
CA ALA A 12 -16.05 -25.40 -12.50
C ALA A 12 -15.78 -24.74 -13.87
N LEU A 13 -14.52 -24.37 -14.15
CA LEU A 13 -14.14 -23.82 -15.45
C LEU A 13 -14.33 -24.85 -16.57
N VAL A 14 -13.85 -26.08 -16.37
CA VAL A 14 -14.02 -27.18 -17.34
C VAL A 14 -15.50 -27.46 -17.58
N GLU A 15 -16.31 -27.61 -16.52
CA GLU A 15 -17.74 -27.85 -16.65
C GLU A 15 -18.46 -26.73 -17.43
N THR A 16 -18.07 -25.47 -17.21
CA THR A 16 -18.66 -24.32 -17.91
C THR A 16 -18.35 -24.32 -19.40
N PHE A 17 -17.13 -24.71 -19.80
CA PHE A 17 -16.71 -24.66 -21.20
C PHE A 17 -17.00 -25.93 -21.99
N THR A 18 -17.06 -27.09 -21.34
CA THR A 18 -17.25 -28.39 -22.02
C THR A 18 -18.61 -29.03 -21.76
N GLY A 19 -19.34 -28.59 -20.74
CA GLY A 19 -20.59 -29.22 -20.31
C GLY A 19 -20.39 -30.59 -19.64
N GLU A 20 -19.16 -31.02 -19.43
CA GLU A 20 -18.82 -32.29 -18.78
C GLU A 20 -18.27 -32.05 -17.37
N ALA A 21 -18.94 -32.62 -16.36
CA ALA A 21 -18.46 -32.56 -14.98
C ALA A 21 -17.24 -33.47 -14.78
N PRO A 22 -16.07 -32.94 -14.36
CA PRO A 22 -14.88 -33.76 -14.14
C PRO A 22 -15.07 -34.76 -12.98
N ARG A 23 -14.60 -36.01 -13.15
CA ARG A 23 -14.66 -37.03 -12.10
C ARG A 23 -13.84 -36.61 -10.88
N ALA A 24 -14.50 -36.52 -9.72
CA ALA A 24 -13.84 -36.23 -8.45
C ALA A 24 -12.80 -37.31 -8.09
N VAL A 25 -11.57 -36.88 -7.83
CA VAL A 25 -10.51 -37.73 -7.27
C VAL A 25 -10.79 -37.88 -5.77
N ALA A 26 -11.18 -39.09 -5.34
CA ALA A 26 -11.42 -39.41 -3.94
C ALA A 26 -10.10 -39.37 -3.15
N GLY A 27 -9.95 -38.38 -2.26
CA GLY A 27 -8.85 -38.26 -1.31
C GLY A 27 -9.39 -37.96 0.09
N SER A 28 -8.89 -38.73 1.06
CA SER A 28 -9.44 -39.04 2.40
C SER A 28 -10.14 -37.93 3.19
N SER A 29 -11.18 -38.37 3.90
CA SER A 29 -11.92 -37.68 4.97
C SER A 29 -11.00 -37.40 6.15
N VAL A 30 -10.95 -36.14 6.59
CA VAL A 30 -10.45 -35.75 7.92
C VAL A 30 -11.57 -34.98 8.64
N ALA A 31 -11.73 -35.33 9.90
CA ALA A 31 -12.91 -35.15 10.74
C ALA A 31 -13.29 -33.70 11.05
N LYS A 32 -14.60 -33.53 11.24
CA LYS A 32 -15.31 -32.32 11.68
C LYS A 32 -15.07 -32.11 13.19
N LEU A 33 -14.56 -30.95 13.61
CA LEU A 33 -14.50 -30.55 15.02
C LEU A 33 -15.76 -29.74 15.41
N PRO A 34 -16.32 -29.90 16.63
CA PRO A 34 -17.49 -29.17 17.11
C PRO A 34 -17.13 -27.83 17.81
N PRO A 35 -18.10 -26.91 17.99
CA PRO A 35 -17.85 -25.63 18.65
C PRO A 35 -17.93 -25.74 20.19
N PRO A 36 -17.15 -24.97 20.97
CA PRO A 36 -17.54 -24.54 22.31
C PRO A 36 -18.37 -23.24 22.17
N GLY A 37 -19.46 -22.99 22.90
CA GLY A 37 -19.76 -23.32 24.29
C GLY A 37 -19.94 -22.00 25.02
N THR A 38 -21.19 -21.56 25.18
CA THR A 38 -21.63 -20.34 25.86
C THR A 38 -21.27 -20.34 27.34
N ALA A 39 -20.83 -19.19 27.87
CA ALA A 39 -20.85 -18.91 29.30
C ALA A 39 -21.20 -17.44 29.56
N ASP A 40 -22.30 -17.27 30.30
CA ASP A 40 -22.76 -16.05 30.98
C ASP A 40 -21.77 -15.62 32.07
N ALA A 41 -21.59 -14.31 32.25
CA ALA A 41 -21.36 -13.69 33.56
C ALA A 41 -21.67 -12.18 33.51
N ALA A 42 -22.59 -11.77 34.39
CA ALA A 42 -23.05 -10.40 34.61
C ALA A 42 -22.28 -9.69 35.76
N ALA A 43 -22.64 -8.40 35.94
CA ALA A 43 -22.29 -7.41 36.99
C ALA A 43 -21.19 -6.41 36.56
N GLY A 44 -21.48 -5.11 36.34
CA GLY A 44 -21.86 -4.07 37.34
C GLY A 44 -20.57 -3.38 37.83
N VAL A 45 -20.38 -2.06 37.94
CA VAL A 45 -21.24 -0.94 38.35
C VAL A 45 -20.46 0.40 38.11
N VAL A 46 -21.22 1.50 38.05
CA VAL A 46 -20.96 2.95 38.30
C VAL A 46 -20.26 3.88 37.30
N ALA A 47 -21.00 4.98 37.09
CA ALA A 47 -20.71 6.24 36.44
C ALA A 47 -19.62 7.08 37.14
N ASP A 48 -19.01 7.98 36.38
CA ASP A 48 -18.71 9.32 36.86
C ASP A 48 -18.94 10.34 35.73
N GLU A 49 -19.45 11.50 36.12
CA GLU A 49 -19.97 12.58 35.29
C GLU A 49 -18.87 13.54 34.81
N ASP A 50 -19.13 14.14 33.65
CA ASP A 50 -18.76 15.49 33.20
C ASP A 50 -17.29 15.96 33.24
N CYS A 51 -16.75 16.15 32.03
CA CYS A 51 -15.99 17.36 31.71
C CYS A 51 -16.32 17.80 30.29
N ALA A 52 -17.23 18.75 30.20
CA ALA A 52 -17.55 19.49 28.99
C ALA A 52 -16.31 20.25 28.49
N ALA A 53 -15.86 19.94 27.29
CA ALA A 53 -15.03 20.81 26.46
C ALA A 53 -15.66 20.87 25.07
N SER A 54 -16.27 22.00 24.75
CA SER A 54 -16.75 22.35 23.40
C SER A 54 -15.58 22.94 22.58
N PRO A 55 -15.68 23.01 21.25
CA PRO A 55 -14.77 22.32 20.36
C PRO A 55 -13.81 23.27 19.66
N GLU A 56 -12.55 22.86 19.49
CA GLU A 56 -11.62 23.52 18.57
C GLU A 56 -11.06 22.47 17.59
N ASP A 57 -11.73 22.41 16.43
CA ASP A 57 -11.20 22.15 15.08
C ASP A 57 -10.29 20.92 14.89
N GLY A 58 -10.75 19.77 15.39
CA GLY A 58 -10.26 18.45 14.99
C GLY A 58 -11.38 17.70 14.31
N GLY A 59 -11.15 17.17 13.11
CA GLY A 59 -12.12 16.29 12.44
C GLY A 59 -12.45 15.04 13.27
N PRO A 60 -13.47 14.29 12.85
CA PRO A 60 -14.08 13.23 13.66
C PRO A 60 -13.02 12.22 14.13
N ALA A 61 -13.04 11.88 15.41
CA ALA A 61 -12.04 10.98 15.99
C ALA A 61 -12.16 9.52 15.50
N PHE A 62 -13.34 9.10 15.02
CA PHE A 62 -13.61 7.71 14.64
C PHE A 62 -14.39 7.57 13.33
N GLU A 63 -14.10 6.51 12.59
CA GLU A 63 -14.92 5.94 11.53
C GLU A 63 -15.68 4.75 12.09
N VAL A 64 -16.98 4.73 11.90
CA VAL A 64 -17.84 3.61 12.27
C VAL A 64 -18.53 3.10 11.01
N ILE A 65 -18.24 1.86 10.64
CA ILE A 65 -18.87 1.16 9.51
C ILE A 65 -19.60 -0.07 10.04
N TYR A 66 -20.87 -0.25 9.70
CA TYR A 66 -21.61 -1.46 10.02
C TYR A 66 -22.69 -1.78 9.00
N LEU A 67 -23.03 -3.07 8.90
CA LEU A 67 -24.26 -3.49 8.24
C LEU A 67 -25.40 -3.47 9.25
N LEU A 68 -26.59 -3.08 8.80
CA LEU A 68 -27.77 -2.92 9.63
C LEU A 68 -28.97 -3.61 8.98
N GLU A 69 -29.57 -4.55 9.71
CA GLU A 69 -30.90 -5.07 9.41
C GLU A 69 -31.96 -4.17 10.08
N ALA A 70 -32.71 -3.38 9.30
CA ALA A 70 -33.72 -2.44 9.81
C ALA A 70 -34.77 -2.07 8.76
N GLU A 71 -35.99 -1.73 9.22
CA GLU A 71 -37.06 -1.18 8.36
C GLU A 71 -36.72 0.26 7.91
N ASP A 72 -37.12 0.62 6.69
CA ASP A 72 -36.85 1.92 6.06
C ASP A 72 -37.23 3.12 6.96
N ALA A 73 -38.35 3.01 7.69
CA ALA A 73 -38.82 4.05 8.60
C ALA A 73 -37.88 4.27 9.80
N SER A 74 -37.18 3.23 10.27
CA SER A 74 -36.19 3.31 11.35
C SER A 74 -34.87 3.88 10.86
N VAL A 75 -34.51 3.64 9.59
CA VAL A 75 -33.31 4.20 8.97
C VAL A 75 -33.42 5.70 8.73
N ALA A 76 -34.62 6.21 8.45
CA ALA A 76 -34.85 7.66 8.37
C ALA A 76 -34.53 8.36 9.70
N ARG A 77 -34.91 7.76 10.85
CA ARG A 77 -34.58 8.29 12.18
C ARG A 77 -33.10 8.12 12.52
N LEU A 78 -32.50 7.00 12.11
CA LEU A 78 -31.07 6.75 12.28
C LEU A 78 -30.23 7.82 11.59
N ARG A 79 -30.58 8.18 10.34
CA ARG A 79 -29.89 9.22 9.58
C ARG A 79 -29.85 10.54 10.34
N THR A 80 -31.01 11.01 10.82
CA THR A 80 -31.10 12.25 11.60
C THR A 80 -30.25 12.20 12.88
N ARG A 81 -30.17 11.04 13.54
CA ARG A 81 -29.37 10.90 14.76
C ARG A 81 -27.87 10.85 14.48
N LEU A 82 -27.45 10.16 13.42
CA LEU A 82 -26.04 10.06 13.02
C LEU A 82 -25.52 11.36 12.41
N ASP A 83 -26.34 12.10 11.66
CA ASP A 83 -26.03 13.45 11.16
C ASP A 83 -25.78 14.46 12.30
N ALA A 84 -26.36 14.22 13.49
CA ALA A 84 -26.12 15.04 14.67
C ALA A 84 -24.87 14.62 15.46
N LEU A 85 -24.34 13.43 15.21
CA LEU A 85 -23.18 12.85 15.91
C LEU A 85 -21.87 12.98 15.12
N GLY A 86 -21.93 13.31 13.83
CA GLY A 86 -20.77 13.25 12.94
C GLY A 86 -20.91 14.02 11.64
N ASP A 87 -19.78 14.16 10.96
CA ASP A 87 -19.62 15.17 9.90
C ASP A 87 -19.72 14.58 8.49
N SER A 88 -19.63 13.25 8.39
CA SER A 88 -19.69 12.51 7.13
C SER A 88 -20.48 11.23 7.32
N LEU A 89 -21.76 11.28 6.95
CA LEU A 89 -22.68 10.16 7.01
C LEU A 89 -22.99 9.63 5.60
N VAL A 90 -22.78 8.33 5.41
CA VAL A 90 -23.19 7.57 4.25
C VAL A 90 -24.04 6.39 4.72
N VAL A 91 -25.31 6.39 4.34
CA VAL A 91 -26.21 5.25 4.56
C VAL A 91 -26.73 4.79 3.21
N VAL A 92 -26.36 3.60 2.78
CA VAL A 92 -26.69 3.04 1.47
C VAL A 92 -27.29 1.65 1.64
N GLY A 93 -28.43 1.39 1.02
CA GLY A 93 -29.14 0.12 1.17
C GLY A 93 -30.62 0.23 0.80
N GLY A 94 -31.35 -0.86 1.06
CA GLY A 94 -32.77 -1.03 0.78
C GLY A 94 -33.23 -2.45 1.10
N ASP A 95 -34.54 -2.68 1.11
CA ASP A 95 -35.15 -4.00 1.37
C ASP A 95 -34.70 -4.65 2.70
N GLY A 96 -34.62 -3.84 3.76
CA GLY A 96 -34.30 -4.32 5.10
C GLY A 96 -32.82 -4.46 5.42
N LEU A 97 -31.91 -4.20 4.45
CA LEU A 97 -30.47 -4.28 4.65
C LEU A 97 -29.76 -2.97 4.26
N TRP A 98 -28.94 -2.47 5.16
CA TRP A 98 -28.28 -1.16 5.05
C TRP A 98 -26.80 -1.26 5.38
N ASN A 99 -25.99 -0.45 4.71
CA ASN A 99 -24.59 -0.21 5.04
C ASN A 99 -24.48 1.23 5.53
N VAL A 100 -24.00 1.37 6.76
CA VAL A 100 -23.85 2.66 7.45
C VAL A 100 -22.36 2.91 7.61
N HIS A 101 -21.92 4.07 7.18
CA HIS A 101 -20.58 4.59 7.34
C HIS A 101 -20.71 6.01 7.88
N VAL A 102 -20.22 6.24 9.08
CA VAL A 102 -20.28 7.55 9.71
C VAL A 102 -18.94 7.88 10.33
N HIS A 103 -18.50 9.13 10.19
CA HIS A 103 -17.36 9.66 10.94
C HIS A 103 -17.87 10.45 12.13
N VAL A 104 -17.52 10.05 13.35
CA VAL A 104 -18.04 10.57 14.62
C VAL A 104 -16.92 10.75 15.64
N ASP A 105 -17.14 11.61 16.63
CA ASP A 105 -16.25 11.72 17.80
C ASP A 105 -16.53 10.66 18.87
N ASP A 106 -17.75 10.10 18.87
CA ASP A 106 -18.17 9.04 19.78
C ASP A 106 -18.66 7.83 18.99
N ALA A 107 -17.76 6.85 18.86
CA ALA A 107 -18.08 5.59 18.20
C ALA A 107 -19.14 4.76 18.95
N GLY A 108 -19.24 4.91 20.28
CA GLY A 108 -20.25 4.26 21.09
C GLY A 108 -21.64 4.78 20.75
N ALA A 109 -21.81 6.09 20.72
CA ALA A 109 -23.07 6.73 20.35
C ALA A 109 -23.55 6.35 18.94
N ALA A 110 -22.63 6.21 17.98
CA ALA A 110 -22.96 5.78 16.62
C ALA A 110 -23.43 4.32 16.52
N VAL A 111 -22.84 3.43 17.32
CA VAL A 111 -23.26 2.02 17.41
C VAL A 111 -24.58 1.91 18.16
N GLU A 112 -24.76 2.63 19.25
CA GLU A 112 -26.02 2.68 20.02
C GLU A 112 -27.18 3.17 19.16
N ALA A 113 -26.97 4.21 18.36
CA ALA A 113 -27.96 4.67 17.39
C ALA A 113 -28.35 3.56 16.40
N GLY A 114 -27.37 2.78 15.92
CA GLY A 114 -27.60 1.62 15.06
C GLY A 114 -28.41 0.50 15.75
N VAL A 115 -28.14 0.24 17.04
CA VAL A 115 -28.87 -0.74 17.86
C VAL A 115 -30.32 -0.29 18.12
N GLU A 116 -30.56 1.01 18.34
CA GLU A 116 -31.92 1.54 18.49
C GLU A 116 -32.73 1.44 17.19
N ALA A 117 -32.07 1.56 16.03
CA ALA A 117 -32.71 1.52 14.73
C ALA A 117 -32.97 0.09 14.20
N GLY A 118 -32.19 -0.90 14.63
CA GLY A 118 -32.30 -2.28 14.18
C GLY A 118 -31.19 -3.19 14.72
N ARG A 119 -30.76 -4.17 13.92
CA ARG A 119 -29.71 -5.13 14.30
C ARG A 119 -28.41 -4.85 13.54
N PRO A 120 -27.45 -4.12 14.12
CA PRO A 120 -26.14 -3.90 13.50
C PRO A 120 -25.27 -5.16 13.61
N TYR A 121 -24.47 -5.43 12.58
CA TYR A 121 -23.52 -6.54 12.54
C TYR A 121 -22.35 -6.22 11.61
N ARG A 122 -21.24 -6.95 11.78
CA ARG A 122 -19.95 -6.64 11.14
C ARG A 122 -19.49 -5.20 11.40
N ILE A 123 -19.66 -4.76 12.64
CA ILE A 123 -19.26 -3.42 13.09
C ILE A 123 -17.73 -3.32 13.02
N ARG A 124 -17.25 -2.28 12.34
CA ARG A 124 -15.84 -1.89 12.25
C ARG A 124 -15.74 -0.46 12.76
N ILE A 125 -14.84 -0.24 13.72
CA ILE A 125 -14.56 1.07 14.29
C ILE A 125 -13.07 1.36 14.06
N THR A 126 -12.76 2.43 13.34
CA THR A 126 -11.40 2.89 13.06
C THR A 126 -11.21 4.23 13.76
N HIS A 127 -10.16 4.44 14.55
CA HIS A 127 -9.87 5.76 15.13
C HIS A 127 -8.92 6.54 14.21
N PHE A 128 -9.28 7.77 13.83
CA PHE A 128 -8.53 8.65 12.95
C PHE A 128 -7.34 9.34 13.66
N GLY A 129 -7.40 9.52 14.98
CA GLY A 129 -6.38 10.23 15.77
C GLY A 129 -5.12 9.42 16.08
N VAL A 130 -4.44 8.86 15.08
CA VAL A 130 -3.03 8.43 15.24
C VAL A 130 -2.17 9.01 14.11
N GLY A 131 -2.15 10.34 14.06
CA GLY A 131 -1.12 11.17 13.44
C GLY A 131 -0.87 12.37 14.36
N ASP A 132 0.29 12.35 15.04
CA ASP A 132 0.94 13.43 15.78
C ASP A 132 0.13 14.65 16.26
N VAL A 133 -0.22 14.66 17.55
CA VAL A 133 -0.04 15.87 18.37
C VAL A 133 0.53 15.46 19.73
N HIS A 134 1.60 16.15 20.14
CA HIS A 134 2.45 15.86 21.27
C HIS A 134 1.75 15.49 22.59
N THR A 135 2.10 14.32 23.15
CA THR A 135 2.15 14.17 24.61
C THR A 135 3.20 13.15 25.00
N ARG A 136 4.27 13.64 25.66
CA ARG A 136 5.28 12.82 26.32
C ARG A 136 4.62 12.05 27.45
N GLY A 137 4.77 10.72 27.44
CA GLY A 137 4.53 9.88 28.61
C GLY A 137 3.10 9.40 28.80
N SER A 138 2.67 8.44 27.99
CA SER A 138 1.71 7.42 28.43
C SER A 138 1.93 6.19 27.57
N GLU A 139 2.33 5.09 28.21
CA GLU A 139 2.55 3.80 27.56
C GLU A 139 1.23 3.34 26.94
N ARG A 140 1.20 3.32 25.60
CA ARG A 140 0.09 2.73 24.84
C ARG A 140 -0.05 1.25 25.21
N PRO A 141 -1.28 0.71 25.29
CA PRO A 141 -1.46 -0.73 25.38
C PRO A 141 -0.75 -1.38 24.18
N PRO A 142 0.03 -2.45 24.38
CA PRO A 142 0.81 -3.04 23.32
C PRO A 142 -0.14 -3.49 22.20
N ARG A 143 0.00 -2.89 21.01
CA ARG A 143 -0.59 -3.44 19.79
C ARG A 143 -0.14 -4.90 19.69
N GLU A 144 -0.97 -5.79 19.18
CA GLU A 144 -0.50 -7.14 18.90
C GLU A 144 0.50 -7.06 17.72
N ARG A 145 1.66 -7.72 17.85
CA ARG A 145 2.65 -7.70 16.77
C ARG A 145 2.10 -8.41 15.55
N VAL A 146 2.05 -7.71 14.41
CA VAL A 146 1.78 -8.37 13.13
C VAL A 146 2.92 -9.33 12.82
N GLN A 147 2.61 -10.42 12.11
CA GLN A 147 3.62 -11.43 11.81
C GLN A 147 4.72 -10.84 10.92
N ARG A 148 4.33 -10.10 9.88
CA ARG A 148 5.22 -9.50 8.89
C ARG A 148 4.76 -8.11 8.50
N ALA A 149 5.72 -7.24 8.20
CA ALA A 149 5.47 -5.96 7.54
C ALA A 149 6.55 -5.68 6.49
N VAL A 150 6.23 -4.82 5.53
CA VAL A 150 7.20 -4.24 4.60
C VAL A 150 7.43 -2.79 5.00
N VAL A 151 8.69 -2.37 5.05
CA VAL A 151 9.09 -0.97 5.22
C VAL A 151 9.76 -0.53 3.93
N ALA A 152 9.31 0.57 3.36
CA ALA A 152 9.84 1.07 2.10
C ALA A 152 10.19 2.55 2.18
N VAL A 153 11.35 2.92 1.64
CA VAL A 153 11.69 4.32 1.42
C VAL A 153 11.18 4.74 0.04
N VAL A 154 10.54 5.90 -0.08
CA VAL A 154 9.95 6.34 -1.35
C VAL A 154 10.18 7.85 -1.57
N PRO A 155 10.44 8.30 -2.81
CA PRO A 155 10.85 9.68 -3.09
C PRO A 155 9.70 10.71 -3.18
N GLY A 156 8.43 10.27 -3.10
CA GLY A 156 7.27 11.15 -3.28
C GLY A 156 6.00 10.63 -2.61
N GLU A 157 5.06 11.54 -2.32
CA GLU A 157 3.84 11.22 -1.57
C GLU A 157 2.86 10.33 -2.34
N GLY A 158 2.83 10.41 -3.67
CA GLY A 158 2.01 9.52 -4.49
C GLY A 158 2.49 8.07 -4.41
N LEU A 159 3.81 7.87 -4.45
CA LEU A 159 4.41 6.56 -4.17
C LEU A 159 4.18 6.13 -2.72
N ALA A 160 4.23 7.04 -1.76
CA ALA A 160 3.92 6.71 -0.37
C ALA A 160 2.48 6.22 -0.20
N GLY A 161 1.52 6.85 -0.87
CA GLY A 161 0.14 6.39 -0.95
C GLY A 161 0.05 4.98 -1.53
N LEU A 162 0.61 4.76 -2.72
CA LEU A 162 0.61 3.47 -3.40
C LEU A 162 1.18 2.33 -2.54
N TYR A 163 2.33 2.58 -1.90
CA TYR A 163 2.98 1.60 -1.03
C TYR A 163 2.16 1.33 0.24
N THR A 164 1.53 2.37 0.80
CA THR A 164 0.65 2.24 1.98
C THR A 164 -0.60 1.44 1.64
N GLU A 165 -1.21 1.67 0.48
CA GLU A 165 -2.34 0.89 -0.04
C GLU A 165 -1.97 -0.58 -0.25
N ALA A 166 -0.72 -0.85 -0.66
CA ALA A 166 -0.15 -2.20 -0.73
C ALA A 166 0.26 -2.79 0.63
N GLY A 167 0.03 -2.08 1.74
CA GLY A 167 0.27 -2.55 3.11
C GLY A 167 1.68 -2.31 3.64
N ALA A 168 2.51 -1.51 2.96
CA ALA A 168 3.84 -1.15 3.44
C ALA A 168 3.81 0.07 4.37
N THR A 169 4.72 0.10 5.34
CA THR A 169 5.05 1.30 6.12
C THR A 169 6.07 2.12 5.35
N THR A 170 5.74 3.38 5.04
CA THR A 170 6.61 4.20 4.18
C THR A 170 7.49 5.15 4.99
N VAL A 171 8.64 5.49 4.39
CA VAL A 171 9.53 6.58 4.81
C VAL A 171 9.73 7.46 3.59
N LEU A 172 9.35 8.73 3.69
CA LEU A 172 9.56 9.69 2.59
C LEU A 172 11.03 10.11 2.53
N ALA A 173 11.66 9.92 1.38
CA ALA A 173 12.97 10.49 1.06
C ALA A 173 12.75 11.76 0.23
N ARG A 174 12.95 12.93 0.85
CA ARG A 174 12.78 14.19 0.13
C ARG A 174 14.01 14.43 -0.76
N PRO A 175 13.86 15.13 -1.90
CA PRO A 175 15.00 15.48 -2.75
C PRO A 175 16.12 16.16 -1.96
N GLY A 176 17.33 15.58 -1.99
CA GLY A 176 18.49 16.07 -1.24
C GLY A 176 18.50 15.81 0.27
N GLU A 177 17.47 15.16 0.82
CA GLU A 177 17.33 14.82 2.24
C GLU A 177 17.04 13.31 2.36
N ALA A 178 18.10 12.52 2.20
CA ALA A 178 18.06 11.07 2.38
C ALA A 178 17.80 10.72 3.86
N PRO A 179 16.90 9.76 4.18
CA PRO A 179 16.59 9.41 5.56
C PRO A 179 17.82 8.85 6.29
N ALA A 180 17.97 9.24 7.56
CA ALA A 180 18.99 8.67 8.42
C ALA A 180 18.66 7.23 8.84
N SER A 181 19.66 6.45 9.27
CA SER A 181 19.45 5.08 9.76
C SER A 181 18.48 5.02 10.94
N GLY A 182 18.49 6.04 11.81
CA GLY A 182 17.55 6.16 12.92
C GLY A 182 16.09 6.25 12.47
N GLU A 183 15.82 7.00 11.39
CA GLU A 183 14.47 7.13 10.83
C GLU A 183 13.96 5.80 10.26
N LEU A 184 14.84 5.03 9.61
CA LEU A 184 14.53 3.68 9.13
C LEU A 184 14.28 2.71 10.28
N VAL A 185 15.06 2.77 11.36
CA VAL A 185 14.83 1.96 12.56
C VAL A 185 13.49 2.32 13.19
N ASP A 186 13.16 3.61 13.29
CA ASP A 186 11.88 4.05 13.82
C ASP A 186 10.72 3.60 12.92
N ALA A 187 10.89 3.58 11.61
CA ALA A 187 9.90 3.01 10.69
C ALA A 187 9.71 1.50 10.91
N VAL A 188 10.81 0.74 11.08
CA VAL A 188 10.77 -0.69 11.42
C VAL A 188 10.04 -0.92 12.76
N ARG A 189 10.24 -0.05 13.75
CA ARG A 189 9.51 -0.11 15.03
C ARG A 189 8.03 0.23 14.87
N ARG A 190 7.70 1.27 14.10
CA ARG A 190 6.32 1.71 13.81
C ARG A 190 5.53 0.63 13.08
N ALA A 191 6.18 -0.14 12.20
CA ALA A 191 5.58 -1.29 11.52
C ALA A 191 5.12 -2.39 12.49
N HIS A 192 5.63 -2.39 13.72
CA HIS A 192 5.16 -3.24 14.82
C HIS A 192 5.09 -4.74 14.47
N ALA A 193 6.08 -5.24 13.73
CA ALA A 193 6.12 -6.61 13.23
C ALA A 193 7.19 -7.47 13.91
N ARG A 194 7.07 -8.80 13.80
CA ARG A 194 8.14 -9.76 14.17
C ARG A 194 9.16 -9.92 13.05
N GLU A 195 8.68 -9.90 11.81
CA GLU A 195 9.46 -10.01 10.59
C GLU A 195 9.28 -8.74 9.75
N VAL A 196 10.37 -8.17 9.25
CA VAL A 196 10.32 -6.97 8.41
C VAL A 196 11.15 -7.16 7.15
N VAL A 197 10.55 -6.83 6.01
CA VAL A 197 11.24 -6.66 4.74
C VAL A 197 11.50 -5.17 4.54
N LEU A 198 12.76 -4.78 4.33
CA LEU A 198 13.16 -3.40 4.10
C LEU A 198 13.51 -3.19 2.62
N LEU A 199 12.84 -2.24 1.97
CA LEU A 199 13.02 -1.83 0.57
C LEU A 199 13.62 -0.41 0.52
N PRO A 200 14.94 -0.25 0.26
CA PRO A 200 15.56 1.08 0.20
C PRO A 200 15.12 1.93 -0.97
N ASN A 201 14.73 1.31 -2.09
CA ASN A 201 14.36 1.94 -3.37
C ASN A 201 15.34 3.03 -3.88
N ASP A 202 16.57 3.02 -3.38
CA ASP A 202 17.63 3.97 -3.70
C ASP A 202 18.96 3.26 -3.43
N ALA A 203 19.86 3.28 -4.42
CA ALA A 203 21.16 2.65 -4.35
C ALA A 203 22.04 3.23 -3.22
N ASP A 204 21.93 4.54 -2.96
CA ASP A 204 22.74 5.25 -1.96
C ASP A 204 22.31 4.90 -0.53
N LEU A 205 21.06 4.46 -0.35
CA LEU A 205 20.52 4.05 0.93
C LEU A 205 20.96 2.65 1.37
N ARG A 206 21.71 1.89 0.55
CA ARG A 206 22.11 0.51 0.87
C ARG A 206 22.82 0.41 2.22
N HIS A 207 23.79 1.29 2.48
CA HIS A 207 24.55 1.27 3.74
C HIS A 207 23.69 1.68 4.92
N THR A 208 22.87 2.72 4.76
CA THR A 208 21.94 3.22 5.78
C THR A 208 20.91 2.17 6.16
N ALA A 209 20.32 1.51 5.17
CA ALA A 209 19.34 0.44 5.35
C ALA A 209 19.96 -0.80 6.00
N ALA A 210 21.20 -1.16 5.63
CA ALA A 210 21.90 -2.26 6.27
C ALA A 210 22.18 -1.97 7.76
N ALA A 211 22.59 -0.76 8.10
CA ALA A 211 22.79 -0.34 9.49
C ALA A 211 21.48 -0.38 10.29
N ALA A 212 20.38 0.11 9.71
CA ALA A 212 19.05 0.05 10.33
C ALA A 212 18.57 -1.39 10.56
N ALA A 213 18.76 -2.26 9.57
CA ALA A 213 18.42 -3.68 9.69
C ALA A 213 19.23 -4.37 10.80
N GLU A 214 20.53 -4.08 10.91
CA GLU A 214 21.37 -4.66 11.96
C GLU A 214 20.93 -4.18 13.34
N GLN A 215 20.66 -2.89 13.50
CA GLN A 215 20.16 -2.35 14.77
C GLN A 215 18.81 -3.00 15.15
N ALA A 216 17.85 -3.08 14.23
CA ALA A 216 16.56 -3.72 14.49
C ALA A 216 16.67 -5.22 14.86
N ARG A 217 17.68 -5.93 14.32
CA ARG A 217 17.97 -7.32 14.72
C ARG A 217 18.46 -7.42 16.16
N THR A 218 19.24 -6.44 16.64
CA THR A 218 19.63 -6.40 18.06
C THR A 218 18.43 -6.23 19.00
N GLU A 219 17.32 -5.67 18.49
CA GLU A 219 16.04 -5.51 19.18
C GLU A 219 15.11 -6.72 19.03
N GLY A 220 15.59 -7.82 18.43
CA GLY A 220 14.85 -9.06 18.25
C GLY A 220 13.86 -9.06 17.08
N ILE A 221 13.94 -8.09 16.17
CA ILE A 221 13.14 -8.04 14.94
C ILE A 221 13.90 -8.77 13.83
N ARG A 222 13.26 -9.74 13.16
CA ARG A 222 13.86 -10.41 12.02
C ARG A 222 13.76 -9.52 10.79
N VAL A 223 14.86 -8.91 10.37
CA VAL A 223 14.89 -7.99 9.22
C VAL A 223 15.64 -8.58 8.03
N ALA A 224 14.99 -8.58 6.86
CA ALA A 224 15.59 -8.85 5.56
C ALA A 224 15.64 -7.56 4.72
N LEU A 225 16.78 -7.34 4.07
CA LEU A 225 16.99 -6.22 3.16
C LEU A 225 16.89 -6.73 1.73
N ILE A 226 15.97 -6.17 0.94
CA ILE A 226 15.94 -6.42 -0.51
C ILE A 226 16.65 -5.24 -1.17
N PRO A 227 17.71 -5.47 -1.98
CA PRO A 227 18.57 -4.41 -2.49
C PRO A 227 17.96 -3.66 -3.68
N THR A 228 16.70 -3.22 -3.56
CA THR A 228 16.02 -2.35 -4.54
C THR A 228 16.75 -1.02 -4.66
N ARG A 229 16.96 -0.56 -5.89
CA ARG A 229 17.64 0.69 -6.26
C ARG A 229 16.69 1.77 -6.76
N SER A 230 15.45 1.41 -7.09
CA SER A 230 14.40 2.32 -7.54
C SER A 230 13.04 1.89 -7.00
N ALA A 231 12.11 2.84 -6.88
CA ALA A 231 10.74 2.58 -6.44
C ALA A 231 10.00 1.60 -7.36
N VAL A 232 10.25 1.60 -8.67
CA VAL A 232 9.60 0.61 -9.56
C VAL A 232 10.00 -0.84 -9.25
N GLN A 233 11.23 -1.07 -8.76
CA GLN A 233 11.65 -2.39 -8.29
C GLN A 233 10.97 -2.76 -6.97
N GLY A 234 10.73 -1.79 -6.10
CA GLY A 234 9.98 -2.00 -4.87
C GLY A 234 8.49 -2.27 -5.12
N ILE A 235 7.90 -1.66 -6.15
CA ILE A 235 6.53 -1.99 -6.62
C ILE A 235 6.48 -3.46 -7.07
N ALA A 236 7.44 -3.89 -7.90
CA ALA A 236 7.52 -5.29 -8.34
C ALA A 236 7.72 -6.26 -7.16
N ALA A 237 8.56 -5.89 -6.19
CA ALA A 237 8.72 -6.67 -4.96
C ALA A 237 7.41 -6.77 -4.16
N LEU A 238 6.68 -5.68 -4.00
CA LEU A 238 5.39 -5.65 -3.30
C LEU A 238 4.30 -6.45 -4.03
N ALA A 239 4.29 -6.43 -5.35
CA ALA A 239 3.29 -7.13 -6.16
C ALA A 239 3.30 -8.66 -5.93
N VAL A 240 4.45 -9.23 -5.55
CA VAL A 240 4.61 -10.67 -5.25
C VAL A 240 4.65 -11.00 -3.76
N HIS A 241 4.47 -10.00 -2.89
CA HIS A 241 4.52 -10.17 -1.45
C HIS A 241 3.35 -11.02 -0.93
N GLU A 242 3.65 -12.05 -0.16
CA GLU A 242 2.63 -12.94 0.44
C GLU A 242 2.87 -13.09 1.96
N PRO A 243 2.12 -12.34 2.80
CA PRO A 243 2.31 -12.35 4.25
C PRO A 243 2.17 -13.74 4.90
N GLU A 244 1.37 -14.62 4.30
CA GLU A 244 1.15 -15.98 4.80
C GLU A 244 2.29 -16.96 4.45
N ARG A 245 3.17 -16.64 3.50
CA ARG A 245 4.33 -17.49 3.15
C ARG A 245 5.38 -17.46 4.24
N ARG A 246 6.29 -18.45 4.23
CA ARG A 246 7.48 -18.42 5.06
C ARG A 246 8.34 -17.21 4.69
N PHE A 247 8.93 -16.56 5.68
CA PHE A 247 9.68 -15.31 5.49
C PHE A 247 10.77 -15.43 4.43
N ASP A 248 11.59 -16.48 4.49
CA ASP A 248 12.70 -16.63 3.54
C ASP A 248 12.20 -16.89 2.12
N GLU A 249 11.07 -17.59 1.96
CA GLU A 249 10.46 -17.87 0.65
C GLU A 249 9.87 -16.59 0.04
N ASP A 250 9.20 -15.77 0.86
CA ASP A 250 8.66 -14.47 0.48
C ASP A 250 9.79 -13.50 0.10
N VAL A 251 10.84 -13.39 0.92
CA VAL A 251 12.02 -12.57 0.64
C VAL A 251 12.70 -12.99 -0.67
N VAL A 252 12.82 -14.30 -0.94
CA VAL A 252 13.36 -14.78 -2.23
C VAL A 252 12.47 -14.35 -3.39
N SER A 253 11.15 -14.55 -3.28
CA SER A 253 10.19 -14.15 -4.32
C SER A 253 10.27 -12.64 -4.62
N MET A 254 10.20 -11.83 -3.57
CA MET A 254 10.31 -10.36 -3.67
C MET A 254 11.66 -9.91 -4.23
N THR A 255 12.75 -10.56 -3.83
CA THR A 255 14.10 -10.25 -4.36
C THR A 255 14.22 -10.62 -5.83
N SER A 256 13.64 -11.74 -6.25
CA SER A 256 13.61 -12.14 -7.66
C SER A 256 12.80 -11.17 -8.51
N ALA A 257 11.62 -10.73 -8.05
CA ALA A 257 10.81 -9.75 -8.76
C ALA A 257 11.52 -8.39 -8.90
N ALA A 258 12.08 -7.88 -7.80
CA ALA A 258 12.88 -6.65 -7.82
C ALA A 258 14.08 -6.75 -8.78
N GLY A 259 14.78 -7.88 -8.78
CA GLY A 259 15.96 -8.10 -9.62
C GLY A 259 15.65 -8.36 -11.11
N ALA A 260 14.44 -8.82 -11.43
CA ALA A 260 13.97 -8.96 -12.81
C ALA A 260 13.53 -7.60 -13.40
N THR A 261 13.15 -6.66 -12.55
CA THR A 261 12.71 -5.31 -12.96
C THR A 261 13.92 -4.44 -13.27
N ARG A 262 14.13 -4.16 -14.56
CA ARG A 262 15.04 -3.08 -15.00
C ARG A 262 14.39 -1.75 -14.70
N TYR A 263 15.18 -0.76 -14.32
CA TYR A 263 14.67 0.56 -13.98
C TYR A 263 15.42 1.67 -14.71
N ALA A 264 14.71 2.76 -14.94
CA ALA A 264 15.23 3.98 -15.51
C ALA A 264 14.56 5.20 -14.88
N GLU A 265 15.21 6.34 -15.06
CA GLU A 265 14.77 7.63 -14.57
C GLU A 265 14.92 8.68 -15.67
N VAL A 266 13.94 9.58 -15.77
CA VAL A 266 14.08 10.83 -16.51
C VAL A 266 14.11 11.97 -15.51
N ALA A 267 15.17 12.78 -15.55
CA ALA A 267 15.40 13.87 -14.60
C ALA A 267 15.98 15.09 -15.32
N VAL A 268 15.99 16.24 -14.63
CA VAL A 268 16.62 17.47 -15.13
C VAL A 268 17.97 17.65 -14.44
N ALA A 269 19.02 17.89 -15.24
CA ALA A 269 20.35 18.16 -14.73
C ALA A 269 20.39 19.47 -13.93
N GLU A 270 20.83 19.44 -12.68
CA GLU A 270 20.98 20.64 -11.84
C GLU A 270 22.23 21.46 -12.17
N ARG A 271 23.25 20.81 -12.75
CA ARG A 271 24.58 21.39 -13.01
C ARG A 271 25.27 20.69 -14.17
N GLU A 272 26.32 21.33 -14.67
CA GLU A 272 27.21 20.69 -15.64
C GLU A 272 27.88 19.44 -15.04
N SER A 273 27.91 18.35 -15.81
CA SER A 273 28.58 17.12 -15.42
C SER A 273 29.09 16.33 -16.63
N TRP A 274 30.15 15.56 -16.42
CA TRP A 274 30.70 14.64 -17.42
C TRP A 274 30.08 13.27 -17.23
N THR A 275 29.41 12.77 -18.27
CA THR A 275 28.70 11.48 -18.25
C THR A 275 29.16 10.60 -19.41
N MET A 276 28.76 9.34 -19.39
CA MET A 276 29.06 8.40 -20.49
C MET A 276 28.37 8.78 -21.81
N ALA A 277 27.23 9.50 -21.75
CA ALA A 277 26.53 10.01 -22.92
C ALA A 277 27.11 11.35 -23.44
N GLY A 278 28.02 11.98 -22.70
CA GLY A 278 28.61 13.27 -23.03
C GLY A 278 28.55 14.25 -21.86
N ILE A 279 28.83 15.53 -22.15
CA ILE A 279 28.73 16.62 -21.18
C ILE A 279 27.27 17.09 -21.16
N CYS A 280 26.63 17.06 -19.99
CA CYS A 280 25.33 17.71 -19.78
C CYS A 280 25.53 19.10 -19.16
N GLN A 281 24.57 19.97 -19.38
CA GLN A 281 24.47 21.32 -18.82
C GLN A 281 23.28 21.39 -17.83
N ALA A 282 23.28 22.41 -16.96
CA ALA A 282 22.12 22.66 -16.11
C ALA A 282 20.87 22.92 -16.97
N GLY A 283 19.78 22.21 -16.69
CA GLY A 283 18.52 22.27 -17.44
C GLY A 283 18.38 21.22 -18.54
N ASP A 284 19.43 20.47 -18.88
CA ASP A 284 19.31 19.34 -19.81
C ASP A 284 18.43 18.23 -19.19
N VAL A 285 17.61 17.61 -20.02
CA VAL A 285 16.87 16.39 -19.68
C VAL A 285 17.80 15.19 -19.83
N LEU A 286 17.93 14.43 -18.76
CA LEU A 286 18.73 13.23 -18.67
C LEU A 286 17.83 12.00 -18.66
N GLY A 287 18.18 11.00 -19.45
CA GLY A 287 17.62 9.65 -19.39
C GLY A 287 18.65 8.69 -18.79
N LEU A 288 18.41 8.21 -17.58
CA LEU A 288 19.27 7.30 -16.85
C LEU A 288 18.69 5.89 -16.92
N VAL A 289 19.52 4.89 -17.23
CA VAL A 289 19.15 3.46 -17.18
C VAL A 289 20.09 2.81 -16.18
N GLU A 290 19.54 2.21 -15.12
CA GLU A 290 20.32 1.61 -14.03
C GLU A 290 21.41 2.55 -13.47
N ASP A 291 21.03 3.82 -13.23
CA ASP A 291 21.88 4.94 -12.75
C ASP A 291 22.92 5.48 -13.74
N ASP A 292 23.07 4.88 -14.92
CA ASP A 292 23.94 5.38 -15.97
C ASP A 292 23.18 6.32 -16.92
N VAL A 293 23.70 7.55 -17.10
CA VAL A 293 23.16 8.50 -18.08
C VAL A 293 23.35 7.93 -19.48
N ALA A 294 22.24 7.50 -20.10
CA ALA A 294 22.20 6.85 -21.39
C ALA A 294 21.88 7.83 -22.53
N VAL A 295 21.10 8.87 -22.25
CA VAL A 295 20.66 9.88 -23.23
C VAL A 295 20.61 11.26 -22.59
N ILE A 296 21.00 12.29 -23.34
CA ILE A 296 20.92 13.70 -22.95
C ILE A 296 20.16 14.45 -24.04
N GLY A 297 19.25 15.35 -23.66
CA GLY A 297 18.58 16.25 -24.59
C GLY A 297 17.81 17.35 -23.85
N SER A 298 16.82 17.93 -24.52
CA SER A 298 16.05 19.05 -23.98
C SER A 298 14.54 18.80 -23.93
N ASP A 299 14.05 17.75 -24.57
CA ASP A 299 12.63 17.40 -24.62
C ASP A 299 12.36 16.15 -23.78
N VAL A 300 11.49 16.30 -22.77
CA VAL A 300 11.19 15.23 -21.80
C VAL A 300 10.60 14.00 -22.48
N ILE A 301 9.70 14.21 -23.44
CA ILE A 301 8.98 13.12 -24.10
C ILE A 301 9.94 12.34 -25.01
N ALA A 302 10.74 13.02 -25.82
CA ALA A 302 11.71 12.40 -26.70
C ALA A 302 12.77 11.60 -25.92
N ILE A 303 13.23 12.13 -24.78
CA ILE A 303 14.17 11.41 -23.90
C ILE A 303 13.50 10.19 -23.26
N ALA A 304 12.27 10.33 -22.76
CA ALA A 304 11.53 9.22 -22.18
C ALA A 304 11.26 8.10 -23.21
N GLU A 305 10.88 8.45 -24.45
CA GLU A 305 10.71 7.49 -25.56
C GLU A 305 12.03 6.77 -25.86
N ALA A 306 13.15 7.50 -25.94
CA ALA A 306 14.47 6.91 -26.21
C ALA A 306 14.94 5.96 -25.09
N VAL A 307 14.69 6.33 -23.84
CA VAL A 307 14.97 5.48 -22.67
C VAL A 307 14.11 4.22 -22.70
N LEU A 308 12.81 4.38 -22.90
CA LEU A 308 11.85 3.27 -22.97
C LEU A 308 12.22 2.28 -24.09
N ASP A 309 12.47 2.78 -25.31
CA ASP A 309 12.87 1.94 -26.44
C ASP A 309 14.15 1.16 -26.11
N ARG A 310 15.13 1.82 -25.46
CA ARG A 310 16.39 1.18 -25.04
C ARG A 310 16.16 0.09 -24.00
N MET A 311 15.29 0.32 -23.02
CA MET A 311 14.95 -0.70 -22.03
C MET A 311 14.25 -1.90 -22.70
N LEU A 312 13.33 -1.66 -23.63
CA LEU A 312 12.59 -2.73 -24.30
C LEU A 312 13.39 -3.49 -25.38
N GLN A 313 14.60 -3.06 -25.73
CA GLN A 313 15.48 -3.79 -26.68
C GLN A 313 15.77 -5.23 -26.25
N ALA A 314 15.88 -5.48 -24.94
CA ALA A 314 16.10 -6.82 -24.41
C ALA A 314 14.80 -7.60 -24.15
N GLY A 315 13.65 -7.07 -24.60
CA GLY A 315 12.32 -7.60 -24.31
C GLY A 315 11.72 -6.98 -23.05
N GLY A 316 10.50 -7.42 -22.71
CA GLY A 316 9.75 -7.08 -21.51
C GLY A 316 8.32 -7.58 -21.64
N GLU A 317 7.60 -7.64 -20.52
CA GLU A 317 6.18 -8.05 -20.47
C GLU A 317 5.30 -6.93 -19.89
N LEU A 318 5.86 -6.13 -18.97
CA LEU A 318 5.16 -5.02 -18.32
C LEU A 318 6.06 -3.80 -18.22
N VAL A 319 5.51 -2.64 -18.56
CA VAL A 319 6.11 -1.32 -18.34
C VAL A 319 5.34 -0.60 -17.24
N THR A 320 6.02 -0.29 -16.13
CA THR A 320 5.48 0.54 -15.06
C THR A 320 6.02 1.96 -15.19
N LEU A 321 5.13 2.95 -15.33
CA LEU A 321 5.46 4.37 -15.41
C LEU A 321 5.03 5.06 -14.12
N VAL A 322 5.94 5.78 -13.47
CA VAL A 322 5.63 6.60 -12.29
C VAL A 322 5.95 8.05 -12.59
N LEU A 323 4.91 8.87 -12.70
CA LEU A 323 5.00 10.29 -13.07
C LEU A 323 5.27 11.17 -11.84
N GLY A 324 6.31 12.01 -11.90
CA GLY A 324 6.47 13.11 -10.97
C GLY A 324 5.50 14.26 -11.26
N ASP A 325 5.27 15.13 -10.27
CA ASP A 325 4.37 16.30 -10.42
C ASP A 325 4.82 17.29 -11.50
N ASP A 326 6.13 17.38 -11.76
CA ASP A 326 6.72 18.28 -12.76
C ASP A 326 6.78 17.65 -14.16
N ALA A 327 6.30 16.42 -14.33
CA ALA A 327 6.25 15.75 -15.62
C ALA A 327 5.17 16.36 -16.53
N PRO A 328 5.42 16.52 -17.85
CA PRO A 328 4.37 16.94 -18.77
C PRO A 328 3.21 15.94 -18.78
N ASP A 329 1.96 16.41 -18.66
CA ASP A 329 0.77 15.53 -18.59
C ASP A 329 0.65 14.57 -19.78
N SER A 330 1.14 14.97 -20.96
CA SER A 330 1.10 14.17 -22.18
C SER A 330 2.13 13.05 -22.24
N VAL A 331 3.09 12.97 -21.31
CA VAL A 331 4.20 12.01 -21.38
C VAL A 331 3.68 10.57 -21.25
N ALA A 332 2.75 10.30 -20.34
CA ALA A 332 2.20 8.95 -20.15
C ALA A 332 1.45 8.48 -21.40
N ASP A 333 0.47 9.25 -21.88
CA ASP A 333 -0.31 8.92 -23.08
C ASP A 333 0.59 8.62 -24.28
N ARG A 334 1.69 9.38 -24.40
CA ARG A 334 2.64 9.23 -25.49
C ARG A 334 3.46 7.95 -25.37
N LEU A 335 3.97 7.64 -24.18
CA LEU A 335 4.71 6.41 -23.92
C LEU A 335 3.81 5.17 -24.06
N GLU A 336 2.57 5.23 -23.55
CA GLU A 336 1.60 4.15 -23.72
C GLU A 336 1.27 3.89 -25.18
N ALA A 337 1.06 4.95 -25.98
CA ALA A 337 0.88 4.81 -27.43
C ALA A 337 2.12 4.19 -28.09
N ARG A 338 3.32 4.63 -27.71
CA ARG A 338 4.59 4.09 -28.21
C ARG A 338 4.72 2.59 -27.93
N VAL A 339 4.44 2.15 -26.70
CA VAL A 339 4.46 0.72 -26.31
C VAL A 339 3.45 -0.04 -27.14
N ARG A 340 2.19 0.41 -27.19
CA ARG A 340 1.10 -0.25 -27.92
C ARG A 340 1.38 -0.42 -29.41
N GLU A 341 2.02 0.57 -30.03
CA GLU A 341 2.34 0.55 -31.47
C GLU A 341 3.55 -0.33 -31.79
N SER A 342 4.54 -0.39 -30.90
CA SER A 342 5.86 -0.97 -31.20
C SER A 342 6.11 -2.31 -30.52
N TYR A 343 5.39 -2.62 -29.45
CA TYR A 343 5.60 -3.77 -28.57
C TYR A 343 4.27 -4.46 -28.21
N LEU A 344 3.75 -5.28 -29.12
CA LEU A 344 2.40 -5.88 -29.05
C LEU A 344 2.13 -6.84 -27.88
N ALA A 345 3.17 -7.26 -27.15
CA ALA A 345 3.08 -8.19 -26.02
C ALA A 345 3.44 -7.54 -24.68
N VAL A 346 3.48 -6.20 -24.64
CA VAL A 346 3.90 -5.44 -23.47
C VAL A 346 2.74 -4.59 -22.98
N ASP A 347 2.36 -4.77 -21.72
CA ASP A 347 1.35 -3.95 -21.06
C ASP A 347 1.98 -2.72 -20.41
N THR A 348 1.16 -1.69 -20.17
CA THR A 348 1.57 -0.45 -19.49
C THR A 348 0.70 -0.18 -18.28
N VAL A 349 1.32 0.17 -17.15
CA VAL A 349 0.63 0.64 -15.94
C VAL A 349 1.23 1.98 -15.53
N VAL A 350 0.37 2.93 -15.19
CA VAL A 350 0.76 4.31 -14.87
C VAL A 350 0.34 4.67 -13.46
N TYR A 351 1.28 5.18 -12.68
CA TYR A 351 1.06 5.71 -11.33
C TYR A 351 1.49 7.18 -11.24
N ARG A 352 0.88 7.89 -10.30
CA ARG A 352 1.31 9.23 -9.90
C ARG A 352 2.27 9.09 -8.71
N GLY A 353 3.50 9.54 -8.87
CA GLY A 353 4.54 9.49 -7.83
C GLY A 353 4.52 10.67 -6.88
N GLY A 354 3.86 11.76 -7.24
CA GLY A 354 3.86 13.01 -6.48
C GLY A 354 5.14 13.81 -6.70
N ARG A 355 5.38 14.79 -5.83
CA ARG A 355 6.61 15.61 -5.84
C ARG A 355 7.83 14.75 -5.50
N GLN A 356 8.76 14.66 -6.44
CA GLN A 356 10.01 13.92 -6.35
C GLN A 356 11.07 14.53 -7.28
N GLY A 357 12.34 14.13 -7.17
CA GLY A 357 13.41 14.66 -8.03
C GLY A 357 13.31 14.20 -9.49
N ALA A 358 12.81 12.98 -9.71
CA ALA A 358 12.58 12.42 -11.03
C ALA A 358 11.31 13.00 -11.68
N LEU A 359 11.37 13.33 -12.97
CA LEU A 359 10.18 13.59 -13.77
C LEU A 359 9.41 12.28 -14.04
N LEU A 360 10.14 11.19 -14.28
CA LEU A 360 9.54 9.90 -14.60
C LEU A 360 10.43 8.77 -14.09
N LEU A 361 9.85 7.76 -13.43
CA LEU A 361 10.48 6.46 -13.24
C LEU A 361 9.85 5.45 -14.19
N ILE A 362 10.68 4.62 -14.80
CA ILE A 362 10.26 3.56 -15.72
C ILE A 362 10.77 2.23 -15.18
N GLY A 363 9.87 1.28 -14.97
CA GLY A 363 10.19 -0.13 -14.71
C GLY A 363 9.85 -0.97 -15.93
N VAL A 364 10.73 -1.90 -16.30
CA VAL A 364 10.45 -2.93 -17.31
C VAL A 364 10.77 -4.29 -16.73
N GLU A 365 9.75 -5.14 -16.64
CA GLU A 365 9.83 -6.53 -16.21
C GLU A 365 10.11 -7.46 -17.39
#